data_AF-A0A7R9HX25-F1
#
_entry.id   AF-A0A7R9HX25-F1
#
_cell.length_a   1.000
_cell.length_b   1.000
_cell.length_c   1.000
_cell.angle_alpha   90.00
_cell.angle_beta   90.00
_cell.angle_gamma   90.00
#
_symmetry.space_group_name_H-M   'P 1'
#
loop_
_entity.id
_entity.type
_entity.pdbx_description
1 polymer ?
#
loop_
_entity_poly.entity_id
_entity_poly.type
_entity_poly.pdbx_seq_one_letter_code
_entity_poly.pdbx_strand_id
1 'polypeptide(L)' 'QRAGGEYSLHEVLDIIHTAKGSELEVIPLVQTFGHVEFALKHPEFSRLREVPESPQALCPSLNASMDFVEKIIDQ' A
#
# COMPACT_ATOMS: atom_id res chain seq x y z
N GLN A 1 -9.44 13.72 1.27
CA GLN A 1 -8.60 14.19 2.38
C GLN A 1 -7.45 13.20 2.47
N ARG A 2 -6.18 13.63 2.37
CA ARG A 2 -5.02 12.74 2.49
C ARG A 2 -5.00 12.10 3.88
N ALA A 3 -4.69 10.81 3.99
CA ALA A 3 -4.42 10.26 5.31
C ALA A 3 -3.08 10.86 5.76
N GLY A 4 -3.00 11.46 6.95
CA GLY A 4 -1.73 12.04 7.41
C GLY A 4 -0.63 10.97 7.41
N GLY A 5 0.53 11.26 6.81
CA GLY A 5 1.72 10.40 6.84
C GLY A 5 2.13 9.73 5.51
N GLU A 6 1.40 9.96 4.41
CA GLU A 6 1.77 9.48 3.08
C GLU A 6 2.74 10.44 2.36
N TYR A 7 3.72 9.89 1.64
CA TYR A 7 4.61 10.69 0.79
C TYR A 7 3.87 11.17 -0.46
N SER A 8 4.10 12.42 -0.83
CA SER A 8 3.74 12.95 -2.14
C SER A 8 4.70 12.43 -3.22
N LEU A 9 4.26 12.46 -4.48
CA LEU A 9 5.11 12.11 -5.62
C LEU A 9 6.42 12.91 -5.63
N HIS A 10 6.38 14.20 -5.28
CA HIS A 10 7.57 15.02 -5.21
C HIS A 10 8.55 14.52 -4.14
N GLU A 11 8.07 14.20 -2.94
CA GLU A 11 8.92 13.66 -1.87
C GLU A 11 9.52 12.30 -2.24
N VAL A 12 8.74 11.43 -2.90
CA VAL A 12 9.25 10.14 -3.40
C VAL A 12 10.35 10.35 -4.43
N LEU A 13 10.13 11.25 -5.39
CA LEU A 13 11.14 11.57 -6.41
C LEU A 13 12.40 12.16 -5.76
N ASP A 14 12.27 13.02 -4.76
CA ASP A 14 13.42 13.61 -4.08
C ASP A 14 14.24 12.55 -3.33
N ILE A 15 13.58 11.58 -2.68
CA ILE A 15 14.24 10.41 -2.06
C ILE A 15 15.02 9.60 -3.11
N ILE A 16 14.38 9.27 -4.24
CA ILE A 16 14.99 8.48 -5.31
C ILE A 16 16.20 9.21 -5.91
N HIS A 17 16.08 10.51 -6.20
CA HIS A 17 17.18 11.30 -6.75
C HIS A 17 18.35 11.39 -5.78
N THR A 18 18.08 11.57 -4.49
CA THR A 18 19.10 11.66 -3.44
C THR A 18 19.85 10.33 -3.28
N ALA A 19 19.11 9.21 -3.24
CA ALA A 19 19.69 7.87 -3.17
C ALA A 19 20.57 7.57 -4.40
N LYS A 20 20.08 7.89 -5.60
CA LYS A 20 20.83 7.74 -6.86
C LYS A 20 22.12 8.56 -6.88
N GLY A 21 22.08 9.79 -6.35
CA GLY A 21 23.28 10.64 -6.20
C GLY A 21 24.33 10.06 -5.25
N SER A 22 23.93 9.09 -4.42
CA SER A 22 24.79 8.37 -3.47
C SER A 22 25.08 6.93 -3.89
N GLU A 23 24.79 6.56 -5.15
CA GLU A 23 24.98 5.21 -5.69
C GLU A 23 24.18 4.12 -4.94
N LEU A 24 23.02 4.48 -4.37
CA LEU A 24 22.10 3.56 -3.70
C LEU A 24 20.93 3.17 -4.60
N GLU A 25 20.54 1.90 -4.57
CA GLU A 25 19.32 1.39 -5.19
C GLU A 25 18.13 1.48 -4.24
N VAL A 26 17.00 1.98 -4.74
CA VAL A 26 15.74 2.04 -3.98
C VAL A 26 14.83 0.91 -4.43
N ILE A 27 14.51 -0.01 -3.52
CA ILE A 27 13.56 -1.11 -3.75
C ILE A 27 12.28 -0.80 -2.96
N PRO A 28 11.15 -0.51 -3.63
CA PRO A 28 9.89 -0.27 -2.93
C PRO A 28 9.35 -1.57 -2.32
N LEU A 29 8.87 -1.49 -1.09
CA LEU A 29 8.20 -2.59 -0.40
C LEU A 29 6.70 -2.31 -0.36
N VAL A 30 5.92 -3.12 -1.08
CA VAL A 30 4.45 -3.05 -1.09
C VAL A 30 3.87 -4.18 -0.25
N GLN A 31 2.97 -3.84 0.68
CA GLN A 31 2.23 -4.81 1.47
C GLN A 31 1.05 -5.35 0.66
N THR A 32 1.00 -6.68 0.46
CA THR A 32 0.02 -7.33 -0.43
C THR A 32 -1.00 -8.22 0.28
N PHE A 33 -0.74 -8.60 1.53
CA PHE A 33 -1.63 -9.47 2.30
C PHE A 33 -1.84 -8.92 3.71
N GLY A 34 -0.82 -9.01 4.57
CA GLY A 34 -0.85 -8.48 5.93
C GLY A 34 -0.39 -7.02 5.98
N HIS A 35 -0.62 -6.37 7.13
CA HIS A 35 -0.21 -4.98 7.38
C HIS A 35 -0.79 -3.96 6.39
N VAL A 36 -2.02 -4.21 5.97
CA VAL A 36 -2.79 -3.40 5.01
C VAL A 36 -3.87 -2.55 5.70
N GLU A 37 -3.74 -2.32 7.02
CA GLU A 37 -4.69 -1.55 7.83
C GLU A 37 -4.82 -0.11 7.32
N PHE A 38 -3.77 0.41 6.68
CA PHE A 38 -3.78 1.74 6.08
C PHE A 38 -4.94 1.91 5.09
N ALA A 39 -5.30 0.84 4.37
CA ALA A 39 -6.45 0.81 3.46
C ALA A 39 -7.67 0.16 4.12
N LEU A 40 -7.51 -1.03 4.72
CA LEU A 40 -8.66 -1.83 5.17
C LEU A 40 -9.41 -1.25 6.38
N LYS A 41 -8.86 -0.22 7.06
CA LYS A 41 -9.60 0.55 8.08
C LYS A 41 -10.77 1.33 7.49
N HIS A 42 -10.74 1.64 6.19
CA HIS A 42 -11.79 2.41 5.52
C HIS A 42 -13.01 1.54 5.17
N PRO A 43 -14.25 2.04 5.36
CA PRO A 43 -15.46 1.25 5.09
C PRO A 43 -15.54 0.69 3.67
N GLU A 44 -15.05 1.42 2.68
CA GLU A 44 -15.06 1.02 1.26
C GLU A 44 -14.26 -0.27 0.98
N PHE A 45 -13.21 -0.52 1.76
CA PHE A 45 -12.34 -1.70 1.64
C PHE A 45 -12.65 -2.78 2.68
N SER A 46 -13.57 -2.55 3.62
CA SER A 46 -13.88 -3.48 4.71
C SER A 46 -14.28 -4.89 4.23
N ARG A 47 -14.94 -4.99 3.07
CA ARG A 47 -15.34 -6.25 2.43
C ARG A 47 -14.17 -7.12 1.96
N LEU A 48 -12.97 -6.55 1.88
CA LEU A 48 -11.78 -7.25 1.42
C LEU A 48 -10.99 -7.88 2.57
N ARG A 49 -11.42 -7.71 3.83
CA ARG A 49 -10.73 -8.26 5.01
C ARG A 49 -10.84 -9.79 5.05
N GLU A 50 -9.77 -10.46 5.45
CA GLU A 50 -9.78 -11.91 5.75
C GLU A 50 -10.70 -12.22 6.94
N VAL A 51 -10.59 -11.40 8.00
CA VAL A 51 -11.45 -11.47 9.19
C VAL A 51 -12.25 -10.18 9.26
N PRO A 52 -13.60 -10.21 9.21
CA PRO A 52 -14.43 -9.00 9.11
C PRO A 52 -14.12 -7.92 10.17
N GLU A 53 -13.79 -8.34 11.39
CA GLU A 53 -13.50 -7.48 12.54
C GLU A 53 -12.09 -6.91 12.54
N SER A 54 -11.18 -7.41 11.69
CA SER A 54 -9.75 -7.06 11.69
C SER A 54 -9.33 -6.43 10.36
N PRO A 55 -8.81 -5.19 10.35
CA PRO A 55 -8.28 -4.56 9.14
C PRO A 55 -6.86 -5.02 8.78
N GLN A 56 -6.28 -5.99 9.47
CA GLN A 56 -4.85 -6.31 9.32
C GLN A 56 -4.51 -7.05 8.03
N ALA A 57 -5.44 -7.81 7.47
CA ALA A 57 -5.15 -8.70 6.34
C ALA A 57 -6.26 -8.69 5.29
N LEU A 58 -5.84 -8.71 4.02
CA LEU A 58 -6.71 -8.96 2.86
C LEU A 58 -7.12 -10.44 2.81
N CYS A 59 -8.35 -10.73 2.38
CA CYS A 59 -8.77 -12.09 2.12
C CYS A 59 -8.16 -12.59 0.82
N PRO A 60 -7.26 -13.59 0.82
CA PRO A 60 -6.54 -14.00 -0.38
C PRO A 60 -7.44 -14.83 -1.32
N SER A 61 -8.56 -15.34 -0.81
CA SER A 61 -9.52 -16.13 -1.57
C SER A 61 -10.55 -15.26 -2.32
N LEU A 62 -10.59 -13.95 -2.09
CA LEU A 62 -11.44 -13.02 -2.83
C LEU A 62 -10.69 -12.50 -4.05
N ASN A 63 -11.21 -12.75 -5.26
CA ASN A 63 -10.61 -12.24 -6.50
C ASN A 63 -10.40 -10.72 -6.48
N ALA A 64 -11.31 -9.98 -5.84
CA ALA A 64 -11.21 -8.53 -5.68
C ALA A 64 -9.98 -8.08 -4.85
N SER A 65 -9.36 -8.97 -4.08
CA SER A 65 -8.12 -8.69 -3.37
C SER A 65 -6.93 -8.60 -4.34
N MET A 66 -6.93 -9.38 -5.42
CA MET A 66 -5.91 -9.27 -6.47
C MET A 66 -6.03 -7.93 -7.21
N ASP A 67 -7.25 -7.54 -7.60
CA ASP A 67 -7.50 -6.23 -8.22
C ASP A 67 -7.02 -5.06 -7.34
N PHE A 68 -7.10 -5.23 -6.03
CA PHE A 68 -6.63 -4.24 -5.06
C PHE A 68 -5.09 -4.19 -5.00
N VAL A 69 -4.43 -5.36 -4.95
CA VAL A 69 -2.96 -5.46 -4.93
C VAL A 69 -2.34 -4.89 -6.22
N GLU A 70 -2.87 -5.25 -7.38
CA GLU A 70 -2.39 -4.73 -8.67
C GLU A 70 -2.44 -3.20 -8.72
N LYS A 71 -3.54 -2.60 -8.23
CA LYS A 71 -3.69 -1.14 -8.16
C LYS A 71 -2.72 -0.44 -7.22
N ILE A 72 -2.23 -1.12 -6.17
CA ILE A 72 -1.22 -0.54 -5.29
C ILE A 72 0.16 -0.60 -5.95
N ILE A 73 0.44 -1.68 -6.68
CA ILE A 73 1.71 -1.85 -7.40
C ILE A 73 1.83 -0.83 -8.54
N ASP A 74 0.72 -0.48 -9.20
CA ASP A 74 0.68 0.46 -10.33
C ASP A 74 0.81 1.96 -9.94
N GLN A 75 0.95 2.29 -8.65
CA GLN A 75 1.00 3.68 -8.17
C GLN A 75 2.31 4.43 -8.49
#